data_AF-A0AAI9T1D1-F1
#
_entry.id   AF-A0AAI9T1D1-F1
#
_cell.length_a   1.000
_cell.length_b   1.000
_cell.length_c   1.000
_cell.angle_alpha   90.00
_cell.angle_beta   90.00
_cell.angle_gamma   90.00
#
_symmetry.space_group_name_H-M   'P 1'
#
loop_
_entity.id
_entity.type
_entity.pdbx_description
1 polymer ?
#
loop_
_entity_poly.entity_id
_entity_poly.type
_entity_poly.pdbx_seq_one_letter_code
_entity_poly.pdbx_strand_id
1 'polypeptide(L)'
;MSQDSNSNSTVQFFKLSESEKSQLVLENPTIYTDFKFQWMLANHSHQLDVYKFVCQNHQYLDVKLLVLFTFNLLESKNLKAALSLQHFLLENNNSYQIPNQLWSIITDHVCKQADYLGAMFIYHELLDNHQFYEEITYGVQENNLVPFLINCSLLSQLAIVFANNEDSARLEGILRYFRRFYSFAAHSDIYQTILILLVETYSKSGNLEKALLAFKNLAFATRESSKRNTNRIKETQEKNISWRDENIQNNQYKVEFESTHTLDVHQKLLCQISQTEKYDPIIQRNVYSTSSSSLPSNATTTTATATATTTATTSITKSSNNPLISISLVNTDLPNFTNLLVEYFQANNQQYNNIHTLINFTLNSHVAISIYIVSALCQMSNPRLAFTFIKTLRNNTTKRNALRNQNFISIFDSIHRESKADYEFAQEVFNYYKNANKGHINIQVLKSYILFLLSSSFTNKADLVTYLSKLSTYNETDRHLYVTQDQHQSFQKKLESDDSNNNNYDYNDNNSYKNAFDNIIKITTCT
;
A
#
# COMPACT_ATOMS: atom_id res chain seq x y z
N MET A 1 37.70 -24.20 -26.04
CA MET A 1 39.14 -24.32 -25.71
C MET A 1 39.76 -22.93 -25.81
N SER A 2 39.83 -22.21 -24.70
CA SER A 2 40.56 -20.92 -24.57
C SER A 2 40.62 -20.53 -23.10
N GLN A 3 41.14 -21.43 -22.25
CA GLN A 3 41.29 -21.20 -20.80
C GLN A 3 42.74 -21.10 -20.30
N ASP A 4 43.76 -21.20 -21.17
CA ASP A 4 45.16 -21.36 -20.71
C ASP A 4 46.06 -20.12 -20.86
N SER A 5 45.54 -18.95 -21.27
CA SER A 5 46.36 -17.74 -21.42
C SER A 5 46.38 -16.83 -20.19
N ASN A 6 45.42 -16.93 -19.26
CA ASN A 6 45.34 -16.08 -18.06
C ASN A 6 46.06 -16.64 -16.83
N SER A 7 46.37 -17.95 -16.80
CA SER A 7 47.08 -18.62 -15.70
C SER A 7 48.61 -18.47 -15.81
N ASN A 8 49.14 -18.26 -17.01
CA ASN A 8 50.59 -18.12 -17.25
C ASN A 8 51.13 -16.71 -16.94
N SER A 9 50.30 -15.66 -17.09
CA SER A 9 50.68 -14.28 -16.74
C SER A 9 50.68 -14.05 -15.22
N THR A 10 49.80 -14.74 -14.48
CA THR A 10 49.71 -14.68 -13.02
C THR A 10 51.00 -15.19 -12.36
N VAL A 11 51.56 -16.31 -12.86
CA VAL A 11 52.75 -16.95 -12.30
C VAL A 11 54.05 -16.19 -12.62
N GLN A 12 54.11 -15.46 -13.74
CA GLN A 12 55.31 -14.69 -14.11
C GLN A 12 55.48 -13.41 -13.28
N PHE A 13 54.40 -12.75 -12.87
CA PHE A 13 54.48 -11.52 -12.06
C PHE A 13 55.05 -11.75 -10.65
N PHE A 14 54.77 -12.90 -10.05
CA PHE A 14 55.27 -13.25 -8.70
C PHE A 14 56.77 -13.59 -8.66
N LYS A 15 57.40 -13.78 -9.82
CA LYS A 15 58.85 -13.99 -9.93
C LYS A 15 59.65 -12.69 -10.06
N LEU A 16 58.98 -11.55 -10.18
CA LEU A 16 59.61 -10.24 -10.29
C LEU A 16 60.08 -9.73 -8.91
N SER A 17 61.22 -9.04 -8.90
CA SER A 17 61.77 -8.36 -7.74
C SER A 17 60.91 -7.15 -7.31
N GLU A 18 61.01 -6.72 -6.05
CA GLU A 18 60.31 -5.54 -5.51
C GLU A 18 60.60 -4.25 -6.31
N SER A 19 61.80 -4.12 -6.88
CA SER A 19 62.19 -3.01 -7.76
C SER A 19 61.50 -3.05 -9.13
N GLU A 20 61.37 -4.24 -9.73
CA GLU A 20 60.68 -4.41 -11.02
C GLU A 20 59.16 -4.23 -10.88
N LYS A 21 58.59 -4.66 -9.75
CA LYS A 21 57.20 -4.39 -9.40
C LYS A 21 56.96 -2.89 -9.27
N SER A 22 57.84 -2.18 -8.57
CA SER A 22 57.77 -0.73 -8.37
C SER A 22 57.91 0.06 -9.69
N GLN A 23 58.69 -0.45 -10.65
CA GLN A 23 58.86 0.15 -11.98
C GLN A 23 57.65 -0.12 -12.91
N LEU A 24 57.06 -1.31 -12.87
CA LEU A 24 55.81 -1.64 -13.58
C LEU A 24 54.58 -0.89 -13.01
N VAL A 25 54.56 -0.60 -11.71
CA VAL A 25 53.54 0.27 -11.07
C VAL A 25 53.59 1.70 -11.64
N LEU A 26 54.80 2.20 -11.91
CA LEU A 26 55.01 3.53 -12.51
C LEU A 26 54.62 3.56 -14.00
N GLU A 27 54.78 2.45 -14.72
CA GLU A 27 54.49 2.36 -16.16
C GLU A 27 53.02 2.06 -16.48
N ASN A 28 52.31 1.28 -15.65
CA ASN A 28 50.88 0.96 -15.81
C ASN A 28 50.16 0.79 -14.46
N PRO A 29 49.85 1.89 -13.75
CA PRO A 29 49.31 1.87 -12.39
C PRO A 29 47.97 1.13 -12.24
N THR A 30 47.12 1.16 -13.26
CA THR A 30 45.80 0.48 -13.28
C THR A 30 45.93 -1.04 -13.29
N ILE A 31 46.75 -1.60 -14.19
CA ILE A 31 46.94 -3.05 -14.32
C ILE A 31 47.52 -3.65 -13.03
N TYR A 32 48.47 -2.96 -12.40
CA TYR A 32 49.08 -3.42 -11.15
C TYR A 32 48.10 -3.37 -9.97
N THR A 33 47.36 -2.26 -9.82
CA THR A 33 46.41 -2.10 -8.71
C THR A 33 45.27 -3.11 -8.80
N ASP A 34 44.76 -3.39 -10.00
CA ASP A 34 43.79 -4.46 -10.24
C ASP A 34 44.32 -5.84 -9.92
N PHE A 35 45.55 -6.15 -10.34
CA PHE A 35 46.17 -7.44 -10.04
C PHE A 35 46.35 -7.65 -8.54
N LYS A 36 46.83 -6.63 -7.82
CA LYS A 36 46.97 -6.67 -6.36
C LYS A 36 45.61 -6.84 -5.69
N PHE A 37 44.57 -6.17 -6.18
CA PHE A 37 43.21 -6.31 -5.66
C PHE A 37 42.66 -7.73 -5.85
N GLN A 38 42.80 -8.30 -7.04
CA GLN A 38 42.40 -9.69 -7.32
C GLN A 38 43.10 -10.68 -6.39
N TRP A 39 44.40 -10.50 -6.14
CA TRP A 39 45.15 -11.32 -5.21
C TRP A 39 44.66 -11.19 -3.76
N MET A 40 44.37 -9.96 -3.32
CA MET A 40 43.81 -9.73 -1.98
C MET A 40 42.42 -10.38 -1.81
N LEU A 41 41.60 -10.39 -2.86
CA LEU A 41 40.31 -11.08 -2.87
C LEU A 41 40.47 -12.61 -2.85
N ALA A 42 41.43 -13.16 -3.59
CA ALA A 42 41.67 -14.60 -3.69
C ALA A 42 42.26 -15.22 -2.40
N ASN A 43 43.08 -14.47 -1.66
CA ASN A 43 43.79 -14.98 -0.47
C ASN A 43 43.03 -14.80 0.84
N HIS A 44 41.75 -14.43 0.81
CA HIS A 44 40.94 -14.15 2.00
C HIS A 44 41.61 -13.17 2.98
N SER A 45 42.30 -12.16 2.46
CA SER A 45 42.84 -11.06 3.28
C SER A 45 41.73 -10.47 4.14
N HIS A 46 42.07 -9.96 5.33
CA HIS A 46 41.10 -9.36 6.23
C HIS A 46 40.25 -8.31 5.48
N GLN A 47 38.92 -8.45 5.53
CA GLN A 47 37.99 -7.61 4.78
C GLN A 47 38.25 -6.10 4.99
N LEU A 48 38.69 -5.71 6.18
CA LEU A 48 39.04 -4.33 6.51
C LEU A 48 40.25 -3.82 5.72
N ASP A 49 41.27 -4.65 5.50
CA ASP A 49 42.48 -4.27 4.77
C ASP A 49 42.17 -4.14 3.27
N VAL A 50 41.32 -5.02 2.76
CA VAL A 50 40.79 -4.94 1.39
C VAL A 50 39.96 -3.66 1.22
N TYR A 51 39.09 -3.34 2.18
CA TYR A 51 38.28 -2.13 2.17
C TYR A 51 39.14 -0.86 2.15
N LYS A 52 40.14 -0.77 3.04
CA LYS A 52 41.08 0.37 3.08
C LYS A 52 41.85 0.51 1.77
N PHE A 53 42.29 -0.60 1.19
CA PHE A 53 42.97 -0.61 -0.09
C PHE A 53 42.09 -0.05 -1.22
N VAL A 54 40.82 -0.45 -1.27
CA VAL A 54 39.84 0.08 -2.23
C VAL A 54 39.65 1.58 -2.06
N CYS A 55 39.42 2.07 -0.84
CA CYS A 55 39.25 3.51 -0.61
C CYS A 55 40.45 4.33 -1.08
N GLN A 56 41.67 3.82 -0.90
CA GLN A 56 42.91 4.52 -1.31
C GLN A 56 43.15 4.50 -2.82
N ASN A 57 42.68 3.48 -3.55
CA ASN A 57 43.06 3.24 -4.94
C ASN A 57 41.87 3.23 -5.92
N HIS A 58 40.68 3.62 -5.48
CA HIS A 58 39.41 3.51 -6.22
C HIS A 58 39.41 4.06 -7.65
N GLN A 59 40.24 5.06 -7.96
CA GLN A 59 40.33 5.68 -9.29
C GLN A 59 40.97 4.76 -10.34
N TYR A 60 41.77 3.79 -9.90
CA TYR A 60 42.55 2.92 -10.77
C TYR A 60 42.01 1.49 -10.85
N LEU A 61 40.94 1.19 -10.10
CA LEU A 61 40.39 -0.15 -9.97
C LEU A 61 39.29 -0.42 -11.00
N ASP A 62 39.29 -1.63 -11.57
CA ASP A 62 38.24 -2.14 -12.43
C ASP A 62 36.91 -2.23 -11.66
N VAL A 63 35.89 -1.60 -12.25
CA VAL A 63 34.50 -1.60 -11.78
C VAL A 63 34.01 -3.02 -11.51
N LYS A 64 34.40 -4.02 -12.33
CA LYS A 64 33.97 -5.41 -12.11
C LYS A 64 34.48 -5.99 -10.81
N LEU A 65 35.71 -5.64 -10.43
CA LEU A 65 36.31 -6.11 -9.17
C LEU A 65 35.67 -5.39 -7.97
N LEU A 66 35.37 -4.10 -8.10
CA LEU A 66 34.65 -3.34 -7.07
C LEU A 66 33.25 -3.92 -6.81
N VAL A 67 32.55 -4.31 -7.88
CA VAL A 67 31.25 -4.98 -7.81
C VAL A 67 31.36 -6.34 -7.13
N LEU A 68 32.36 -7.15 -7.50
CA LEU A 68 32.61 -8.46 -6.89
C LEU A 68 32.91 -8.32 -5.38
N PHE A 69 33.74 -7.35 -5.00
CA PHE A 69 34.04 -7.11 -3.59
C PHE A 69 32.80 -6.65 -2.81
N THR A 70 32.00 -5.76 -3.39
CA THR A 70 30.73 -5.33 -2.77
C THR A 70 29.77 -6.52 -2.60
N PHE A 71 29.69 -7.40 -3.59
CA PHE A 71 28.91 -8.63 -3.48
C PHE A 71 29.41 -9.52 -2.34
N ASN A 72 30.73 -9.72 -2.20
CA ASN A 72 31.32 -10.47 -1.10
C ASN A 72 31.01 -9.84 0.29
N LEU A 73 30.96 -8.50 0.38
CA LEU A 73 30.53 -7.81 1.60
C LEU A 73 29.06 -8.10 1.94
N LEU A 74 28.17 -8.13 0.93
CA LEU A 74 26.75 -8.45 1.11
C LEU A 74 26.55 -9.91 1.54
N GLU A 75 27.27 -10.85 0.92
CA GLU A 75 27.23 -12.29 1.27
C GLU A 75 27.74 -12.54 2.69
N SER A 76 28.78 -11.81 3.13
CA SER A 76 29.24 -11.85 4.52
C SER A 76 28.34 -11.12 5.52
N LYS A 77 27.13 -10.71 5.09
CA LYS A 77 26.13 -9.97 5.89
C LYS A 77 26.60 -8.61 6.41
N ASN A 78 27.64 -8.04 5.82
CA ASN A 78 28.13 -6.71 6.17
C ASN A 78 27.50 -5.64 5.28
N LEU A 79 26.17 -5.47 5.42
CA LEU A 79 25.39 -4.53 4.61
C LEU A 79 25.90 -3.09 4.74
N LYS A 80 26.27 -2.65 5.95
CA LYS A 80 26.74 -1.29 6.21
C LYS A 80 28.05 -0.98 5.47
N ALA A 81 29.00 -1.91 5.48
CA ALA A 81 30.25 -1.74 4.72
C ALA A 81 29.99 -1.72 3.21
N ALA A 82 29.08 -2.58 2.71
CA ALA A 82 28.72 -2.57 1.30
C ALA A 82 28.09 -1.21 0.90
N LEU A 83 27.13 -0.72 1.68
CA LEU A 83 26.48 0.57 1.42
C LEU A 83 27.46 1.74 1.51
N SER A 84 28.31 1.79 2.55
CA SER A 84 29.31 2.86 2.70
C SER A 84 30.32 2.87 1.55
N LEU A 85 30.71 1.68 1.06
CA LEU A 85 31.59 1.58 -0.10
C LEU A 85 30.90 2.13 -1.35
N GLN A 86 29.64 1.78 -1.58
CA GLN A 86 28.89 2.26 -2.74
C GLN A 86 28.69 3.78 -2.69
N HIS A 87 28.35 4.33 -1.53
CA HIS A 87 28.27 5.77 -1.32
C HIS A 87 29.60 6.46 -1.65
N PHE A 88 30.71 5.93 -1.12
CA PHE A 88 32.05 6.46 -1.36
C PHE A 88 32.43 6.42 -2.85
N LEU A 89 32.12 5.33 -3.56
CA LEU A 89 32.44 5.18 -4.98
C LEU A 89 31.61 6.13 -5.86
N LEU A 90 30.33 6.35 -5.54
CA LEU A 90 29.47 7.29 -6.26
C LEU A 90 29.94 8.74 -6.09
N GLU A 91 30.39 9.12 -4.89
CA GLU A 91 30.84 10.49 -4.60
C GLU A 91 32.23 10.80 -5.18
N ASN A 92 33.15 9.84 -5.14
CA ASN A 92 34.56 10.08 -5.48
C ASN A 92 34.98 9.63 -6.88
N ASN A 93 34.11 8.90 -7.60
CA ASN A 93 34.39 8.45 -8.96
C ASN A 93 33.24 8.80 -9.92
N ASN A 94 33.42 9.90 -10.65
CA ASN A 94 32.43 10.41 -11.62
C ASN A 94 32.08 9.41 -12.74
N SER A 95 32.94 8.43 -13.01
CA SER A 95 32.70 7.41 -14.05
C SER A 95 32.01 6.16 -13.51
N TYR A 96 31.90 6.02 -12.18
CA TYR A 96 31.32 4.85 -11.55
C TYR A 96 29.80 4.94 -11.53
N GLN A 97 29.15 3.86 -11.97
CA GLN A 97 27.72 3.65 -11.82
C GLN A 97 27.49 2.26 -11.28
N ILE A 98 26.54 2.14 -10.36
CA ILE A 98 26.16 0.85 -9.78
C ILE A 98 25.43 0.03 -10.85
N PRO A 99 25.92 -1.18 -11.21
CA PRO A 99 25.25 -2.01 -12.20
C PRO A 99 23.87 -2.47 -11.72
N ASN A 100 22.94 -2.66 -12.66
CA ASN A 100 21.55 -3.08 -12.37
C ASN A 100 21.47 -4.35 -11.51
N GLN A 101 22.36 -5.33 -11.74
CA GLN A 101 22.41 -6.56 -10.95
C GLN A 101 22.76 -6.27 -9.49
N LEU A 102 23.73 -5.37 -9.25
CA LEU A 102 24.15 -5.00 -7.91
C LEU A 102 23.06 -4.18 -7.20
N TRP A 103 22.37 -3.27 -7.91
CA TRP A 103 21.20 -2.58 -7.39
C TRP A 103 20.11 -3.52 -6.91
N SER A 104 19.80 -4.56 -7.69
CA SER A 104 18.80 -5.56 -7.32
C SER A 104 19.19 -6.31 -6.04
N ILE A 105 20.46 -6.68 -5.89
CA ILE A 105 20.95 -7.42 -4.72
C ILE A 105 21.00 -6.53 -3.49
N ILE A 106 21.51 -5.29 -3.61
CA ILE A 106 21.53 -4.31 -2.52
C ILE A 106 20.10 -4.07 -2.02
N THR A 107 19.16 -3.81 -2.93
CA THR A 107 17.76 -3.54 -2.57
C THR A 107 17.13 -4.72 -1.84
N ASP A 108 17.36 -5.94 -2.32
CA ASP A 108 16.85 -7.16 -1.66
C ASP A 108 17.45 -7.35 -0.25
N HIS A 109 18.76 -7.16 -0.08
CA HIS A 109 19.40 -7.25 1.23
C HIS A 109 18.94 -6.17 2.21
N VAL A 110 18.78 -4.93 1.75
CA VAL A 110 18.25 -3.83 2.56
C VAL A 110 16.82 -4.14 3.02
N CYS A 111 15.97 -4.62 2.12
CA CYS A 111 14.59 -4.97 2.45
C CYS A 111 14.52 -6.16 3.42
N LYS A 112 15.34 -7.20 3.22
CA LYS A 112 15.41 -8.37 4.12
C LYS A 112 15.88 -8.02 5.52
N GLN A 113 16.81 -7.07 5.65
CA GLN A 113 17.31 -6.62 6.95
C GLN A 113 16.46 -5.50 7.57
N ALA A 114 15.46 -4.99 6.84
CA ALA A 114 14.66 -3.82 7.20
C ALA A 114 15.53 -2.62 7.62
N ASP A 115 16.66 -2.42 6.94
CA ASP A 115 17.62 -1.36 7.28
C ASP A 115 17.16 0.00 6.75
N TYR A 116 16.84 0.93 7.65
CA TYR A 116 16.33 2.26 7.30
C TYR A 116 17.36 3.11 6.55
N LEU A 117 18.64 3.08 6.96
CA LEU A 117 19.69 3.88 6.32
C LEU A 117 19.98 3.37 4.91
N GLY A 118 20.03 2.05 4.71
CA GLY A 118 20.08 1.46 3.38
C GLY A 118 18.86 1.82 2.52
N ALA A 119 17.67 1.86 3.10
CA ALA A 119 16.47 2.28 2.37
C ALA A 119 16.55 3.75 1.94
N MET A 120 17.09 4.63 2.80
CA MET A 120 17.35 6.03 2.46
C MET A 120 18.37 6.17 1.32
N PHE A 121 19.45 5.39 1.34
CA PHE A 121 20.44 5.36 0.26
C PHE A 121 19.76 5.02 -1.07
N ILE A 122 18.97 3.94 -1.11
CA ILE A 122 18.22 3.56 -2.31
C ILE A 122 17.26 4.68 -2.74
N TYR A 123 16.56 5.30 -1.80
CA TYR A 123 15.63 6.38 -2.13
C TYR A 123 16.35 7.55 -2.81
N HIS A 124 17.44 8.05 -2.22
CA HIS A 124 18.13 9.27 -2.67
C HIS A 124 19.09 9.08 -3.85
N GLU A 125 19.50 7.85 -4.16
CA GLU A 125 20.36 7.54 -5.31
C GLU A 125 19.58 6.98 -6.50
N LEU A 126 18.49 6.24 -6.25
CA LEU A 126 17.79 5.48 -7.29
C LEU A 126 16.36 5.97 -7.57
N LEU A 127 15.57 6.25 -6.53
CA LEU A 127 14.15 6.62 -6.71
C LEU A 127 13.97 8.12 -6.99
N ASP A 128 14.66 8.94 -6.19
CA ASP A 128 14.57 10.39 -6.16
C ASP A 128 16.00 10.94 -6.08
N ASN A 129 16.72 10.75 -7.19
CA ASN A 129 18.15 11.03 -7.30
C ASN A 129 18.43 12.50 -7.01
N HIS A 130 19.24 12.75 -5.99
CA HIS A 130 19.58 14.09 -5.52
C HIS A 130 20.39 14.90 -6.56
N GLN A 131 21.24 14.25 -7.36
CA GLN A 131 22.08 14.91 -8.38
C GLN A 131 21.25 15.67 -9.41
N PHE A 132 20.04 15.19 -9.71
CA PHE A 132 19.11 15.89 -10.59
C PHE A 132 18.77 17.30 -10.09
N TYR A 133 18.67 17.47 -8.77
CA TYR A 133 18.31 18.74 -8.16
C TYR A 133 19.52 19.67 -7.95
N GLU A 134 20.73 19.13 -8.02
CA GLU A 134 21.97 19.93 -7.97
C GLU A 134 22.22 20.66 -9.29
N GLU A 135 21.83 20.06 -10.42
CA GLU A 135 22.06 20.61 -11.77
C GLU A 135 20.94 21.54 -12.28
N ILE A 136 19.75 21.53 -11.66
CA ILE A 136 18.57 22.23 -12.20
C ILE A 136 18.30 23.58 -11.56
N THR A 137 18.40 24.61 -12.40
CA THR A 137 17.84 25.94 -12.22
C THR A 137 16.31 25.91 -12.30
N TYR A 138 15.66 26.29 -11.20
CA TYR A 138 14.26 26.72 -11.06
C TYR A 138 13.30 26.37 -12.22
N GLY A 139 12.63 25.22 -12.15
CA GLY A 139 11.50 24.96 -13.07
C GLY A 139 11.03 23.51 -13.17
N VAL A 140 11.86 22.53 -12.80
CA VAL A 140 11.53 21.10 -12.90
C VAL A 140 11.29 20.52 -11.52
N GLN A 141 10.08 20.01 -11.27
CA GLN A 141 9.67 19.45 -9.97
C GLN A 141 9.85 17.92 -9.87
N GLU A 142 10.27 17.25 -10.93
CA GLU A 142 10.28 15.78 -11.01
C GLU A 142 11.60 15.24 -11.58
N ASN A 143 12.25 14.34 -10.83
CA ASN A 143 13.54 13.72 -11.17
C ASN A 143 13.49 12.86 -12.45
N ASN A 144 14.23 13.21 -13.51
CA ASN A 144 14.33 12.40 -14.74
C ASN A 144 15.49 11.39 -14.75
N LEU A 145 16.37 11.43 -13.76
CA LEU A 145 17.48 10.51 -13.60
C LEU A 145 17.02 9.30 -12.78
N VAL A 146 16.45 8.31 -13.48
CA VAL A 146 16.09 7.00 -12.90
C VAL A 146 16.86 5.90 -13.64
N PRO A 147 18.03 5.49 -13.13
CA PRO A 147 18.91 4.56 -13.84
C PRO A 147 18.38 3.12 -13.88
N PHE A 148 17.53 2.74 -12.91
CA PHE A 148 17.03 1.37 -12.78
C PHE A 148 15.61 1.34 -12.20
N LEU A 149 14.79 0.39 -12.66
CA LEU A 149 13.42 0.19 -12.18
C LEU A 149 13.37 -0.91 -11.12
N ILE A 150 12.93 -0.56 -9.92
CA ILE A 150 12.83 -1.51 -8.80
C ILE A 150 11.60 -2.41 -8.95
N ASN A 151 11.77 -3.72 -8.80
CA ASN A 151 10.64 -4.65 -8.75
C ASN A 151 9.54 -4.18 -7.75
N CYS A 152 8.28 -4.17 -8.18
CA CYS A 152 7.14 -3.71 -7.39
C CYS A 152 7.06 -4.35 -5.99
N SER A 153 7.43 -5.64 -5.87
CA SER A 153 7.43 -6.34 -4.58
C SER A 153 8.45 -5.75 -3.59
N LEU A 154 9.66 -5.44 -4.06
CA LEU A 154 10.69 -4.75 -3.27
C LEU A 154 10.28 -3.30 -2.96
N LEU A 155 9.58 -2.62 -3.87
CA LEU A 155 9.05 -1.29 -3.62
C LEU A 155 8.04 -1.29 -2.46
N SER A 156 7.19 -2.32 -2.37
CA SER A 156 6.29 -2.51 -1.23
C SER A 156 7.06 -2.75 0.07
N GLN A 157 8.16 -3.52 0.03
CA GLN A 157 8.97 -3.77 1.22
C GLN A 157 9.70 -2.50 1.69
N LEU A 158 10.26 -1.71 0.77
CA LEU A 158 10.82 -0.39 1.08
C LEU A 158 9.76 0.51 1.73
N ALA A 159 8.54 0.54 1.19
CA ALA A 159 7.43 1.29 1.79
C ALA A 159 7.14 0.86 3.23
N ILE A 160 7.21 -0.45 3.54
CA ILE A 160 7.05 -0.98 4.90
C ILE A 160 8.19 -0.50 5.81
N VAL A 161 9.45 -0.52 5.33
CA VAL A 161 10.60 -0.01 6.10
C VAL A 161 10.40 1.46 6.46
N PHE A 162 9.99 2.31 5.52
CA PHE A 162 9.72 3.72 5.80
C PHE A 162 8.54 3.93 6.75
N ALA A 163 7.45 3.17 6.58
CA ALA A 163 6.29 3.25 7.46
C ALA A 163 6.63 2.86 8.91
N ASN A 164 7.45 1.82 9.11
CA ASN A 164 7.90 1.40 10.44
C ASN A 164 8.74 2.49 11.15
N ASN A 165 9.46 3.30 10.38
CA ASN A 165 10.29 4.41 10.87
C ASN A 165 9.57 5.77 10.85
N GLU A 166 8.25 5.79 10.63
CA GLU A 166 7.43 7.01 10.62
C GLU A 166 7.81 8.04 9.54
N ASP A 167 8.49 7.62 8.47
CA ASP A 167 8.94 8.51 7.40
C ASP A 167 7.90 8.63 6.28
N SER A 168 6.88 9.45 6.53
CA SER A 168 5.79 9.67 5.58
C SER A 168 6.25 10.34 4.28
N ALA A 169 7.32 11.14 4.31
CA ALA A 169 7.80 11.89 3.16
C ALA A 169 8.38 10.97 2.07
N ARG A 170 9.23 10.01 2.46
CA ARG A 170 9.80 9.02 1.53
C ARG A 170 8.72 8.07 1.02
N LEU A 171 7.72 7.76 1.84
CA LEU A 171 6.58 6.95 1.43
C LEU A 171 5.72 7.65 0.35
N GLU A 172 5.52 8.97 0.44
CA GLU A 172 4.92 9.74 -0.64
C GLU A 172 5.77 9.72 -1.92
N GLY A 173 7.09 9.82 -1.77
CA GLY A 173 8.04 9.69 -2.87
C GLY A 173 7.92 8.34 -3.58
N ILE A 174 7.86 7.24 -2.82
CA ILE A 174 7.60 5.89 -3.34
C ILE A 174 6.25 5.83 -4.07
N LEU A 175 5.20 6.45 -3.53
CA LEU A 175 3.90 6.50 -4.19
C LEU A 175 3.98 7.27 -5.53
N ARG A 176 4.70 8.39 -5.57
CA ARG A 176 4.92 9.17 -6.82
C ARG A 176 5.71 8.35 -7.84
N TYR A 177 6.79 7.71 -7.40
CA TYR A 177 7.58 6.78 -8.23
C TYR A 177 6.71 5.64 -8.77
N PHE A 178 5.87 5.04 -7.92
CA PHE A 178 4.97 3.98 -8.32
C PHE A 178 3.99 4.45 -9.41
N ARG A 179 3.35 5.61 -9.17
CA ARG A 179 2.39 6.23 -10.10
C ARG A 179 2.99 6.52 -11.46
N ARG A 180 4.27 6.85 -11.50
CA ARG A 180 5.03 7.18 -12.71
C ARG A 180 5.38 5.96 -13.54
N PHE A 181 5.88 4.89 -12.91
CA PHE A 181 6.50 3.78 -13.63
C PHE A 181 5.65 2.52 -13.73
N TYR A 182 4.61 2.37 -12.90
CA TYR A 182 3.85 1.12 -12.82
C TYR A 182 2.37 1.28 -13.18
N SER A 183 1.82 0.21 -13.75
CA SER A 183 0.39 0.09 -13.99
C SER A 183 -0.35 -0.18 -12.69
N PHE A 184 -1.28 0.71 -12.33
CA PHE A 184 -2.09 0.56 -11.13
C PHE A 184 -2.98 -0.68 -11.14
N ALA A 185 -3.47 -1.11 -12.30
CA ALA A 185 -4.37 -2.26 -12.36
C ALA A 185 -3.61 -3.60 -12.47
N ALA A 186 -2.39 -3.61 -12.99
CA ALA A 186 -1.53 -4.80 -12.95
C ALA A 186 -0.99 -5.05 -11.53
N HIS A 187 -0.77 -3.98 -10.76
CA HIS A 187 -0.19 -4.03 -9.42
C HIS A 187 -1.12 -3.38 -8.39
N SER A 188 -2.42 -3.71 -8.45
CA SER A 188 -3.45 -3.12 -7.58
C SER A 188 -3.17 -3.31 -6.10
N ASP A 189 -2.66 -4.49 -5.73
CA ASP A 189 -2.44 -4.88 -4.34
C ASP A 189 -1.28 -4.09 -3.73
N ILE A 190 -0.25 -3.83 -4.53
CA ILE A 190 0.93 -3.04 -4.13
C ILE A 190 0.54 -1.57 -4.00
N TYR A 191 -0.23 -1.04 -4.97
CA TYR A 191 -0.75 0.32 -4.89
C TYR A 191 -1.62 0.52 -3.65
N GLN A 192 -2.49 -0.45 -3.35
CA GLN A 192 -3.31 -0.45 -2.14
C GLN A 192 -2.46 -0.46 -0.88
N THR A 193 -1.46 -1.34 -0.84
CA THR A 193 -0.55 -1.48 0.30
C THR A 193 0.16 -0.16 0.60
N ILE A 194 0.73 0.51 -0.41
CA ILE A 194 1.39 1.80 -0.24
C ILE A 194 0.41 2.87 0.28
N LEU A 195 -0.83 2.91 -0.24
CA LEU A 195 -1.85 3.85 0.22
C LEU A 195 -2.29 3.59 1.66
N ILE A 196 -2.45 2.33 2.06
CA ILE A 196 -2.76 1.92 3.43
C ILE A 196 -1.64 2.36 4.37
N LEU A 197 -0.39 2.03 4.03
CA LEU A 197 0.79 2.42 4.82
C LEU A 197 0.87 3.94 4.98
N LEU A 198 0.51 4.72 3.96
CA LEU A 198 0.55 6.18 4.05
C LEU A 198 -0.47 6.72 5.05
N VAL A 199 -1.69 6.18 5.05
CA VAL A 199 -2.71 6.55 6.04
C VAL A 199 -2.25 6.18 7.45
N GLU A 200 -1.75 4.95 7.63
CA GLU A 200 -1.28 4.47 8.93
C GLU A 200 -0.09 5.26 9.46
N THR A 201 0.86 5.62 8.60
CA THR A 201 2.04 6.41 8.98
C THR A 201 1.63 7.81 9.45
N TYR A 202 0.76 8.50 8.70
CA TYR A 202 0.23 9.81 9.12
C TYR A 202 -0.61 9.73 10.38
N SER A 203 -1.28 8.59 10.59
CA SER A 203 -2.08 8.38 11.79
C SER A 203 -1.20 8.16 13.01
N LYS A 204 -0.16 7.35 12.88
CA LYS A 204 0.85 7.10 13.91
C LYS A 204 1.57 8.39 14.32
N SER A 205 1.83 9.29 13.37
CA SER A 205 2.42 10.60 13.63
C SER A 205 1.44 11.64 14.22
N GLY A 206 0.17 11.27 14.50
CA GLY A 206 -0.83 12.18 15.05
C GLY A 206 -1.39 13.23 14.09
N ASN A 207 -1.09 13.16 12.78
CA ASN A 207 -1.48 14.19 11.82
C ASN A 207 -2.82 13.86 11.15
N LEU A 208 -3.92 14.25 11.80
CA LEU A 208 -5.28 13.97 11.32
C LEU A 208 -5.57 14.56 9.93
N GLU A 209 -5.14 15.79 9.64
CA GLU A 209 -5.42 16.45 8.35
C GLU A 209 -4.81 15.66 7.18
N LYS A 210 -3.52 15.30 7.29
CA LYS A 210 -2.83 14.51 6.27
C LYS A 210 -3.37 13.08 6.20
N ALA A 211 -3.69 12.47 7.35
CA ALA A 211 -4.30 11.14 7.40
C ALA A 211 -5.66 11.12 6.67
N LEU A 212 -6.52 12.13 6.88
CA LEU A 212 -7.81 12.26 6.19
C LEU A 212 -7.64 12.47 4.67
N LEU A 213 -6.64 13.28 4.28
CA LEU A 213 -6.33 13.49 2.86
C LEU A 213 -5.84 12.20 2.19
N ALA A 214 -4.92 11.47 2.83
CA ALA A 214 -4.44 10.18 2.36
C ALA A 214 -5.58 9.14 2.32
N PHE A 215 -6.44 9.13 3.34
CA PHE A 215 -7.60 8.25 3.41
C PHE A 215 -8.59 8.52 2.28
N LYS A 216 -8.82 9.79 1.96
CA LYS A 216 -9.68 10.19 0.84
C LYS A 216 -9.14 9.64 -0.49
N ASN A 217 -7.82 9.69 -0.69
CA ASN A 217 -7.19 9.10 -1.87
C ASN A 217 -7.37 7.57 -1.93
N LEU A 218 -7.16 6.88 -0.80
CA LEU A 218 -7.41 5.44 -0.67
C LEU A 218 -8.88 5.09 -0.93
N ALA A 219 -9.82 5.87 -0.39
CA ALA A 219 -11.25 5.64 -0.53
C ALA A 219 -11.76 5.87 -1.96
N PHE A 220 -11.15 6.81 -2.70
CA PHE A 220 -11.44 6.98 -4.13
C PHE A 220 -10.88 5.85 -4.97
N ALA A 221 -9.69 5.34 -4.63
CA ALA A 221 -9.10 4.20 -5.31
C ALA A 221 -9.91 2.92 -5.07
N THR A 222 -10.36 2.64 -3.84
CA THR A 222 -11.11 1.42 -3.46
C THR A 222 -12.60 1.43 -3.86
N ARG A 223 -13.02 2.29 -4.79
CA ARG A 223 -14.41 2.26 -5.28
C ARG A 223 -14.67 0.91 -5.95
N GLU A 224 -15.59 0.13 -5.37
CA GLU A 224 -16.10 -1.12 -5.94
C GLU A 224 -16.41 -0.94 -7.43
N SER A 225 -15.50 -1.40 -8.28
CA SER A 225 -15.74 -1.42 -9.71
C SER A 225 -16.89 -2.38 -9.93
N SER A 226 -17.97 -1.93 -10.58
CA SER A 226 -18.92 -2.88 -11.15
C SER A 226 -18.12 -3.85 -12.02
N LYS A 227 -18.27 -5.15 -11.82
CA LYS A 227 -17.59 -6.23 -12.57
C LYS A 227 -17.66 -6.07 -14.11
N ARG A 228 -18.51 -5.17 -14.62
CA ARG A 228 -18.65 -4.83 -16.05
C ARG A 228 -17.47 -4.07 -16.67
N ASN A 229 -16.63 -3.36 -15.90
CA ASN A 229 -15.55 -2.53 -16.48
C ASN A 229 -14.16 -3.17 -16.44
N THR A 230 -13.96 -4.26 -15.69
CA THR A 230 -12.63 -4.88 -15.52
C THR A 230 -12.09 -5.50 -16.81
N ASN A 231 -12.94 -6.14 -17.62
CA ASN A 231 -12.49 -6.80 -18.86
C ASN A 231 -12.04 -5.77 -19.92
N ARG A 232 -12.77 -4.66 -20.06
CA ARG A 232 -12.41 -3.58 -20.99
C ARG A 232 -11.13 -2.86 -20.59
N ILE A 233 -10.87 -2.74 -19.29
CA ILE A 233 -9.61 -2.19 -18.77
C ILE A 233 -8.45 -3.14 -19.10
N LYS A 234 -8.61 -4.44 -18.86
CA LYS A 234 -7.58 -5.45 -19.17
C LYS A 234 -7.22 -5.50 -20.66
N GLU A 235 -8.22 -5.50 -21.55
CA GLU A 235 -7.98 -5.45 -23.01
C GLU A 235 -7.24 -4.18 -23.45
N THR A 236 -7.54 -3.04 -22.81
CA THR A 236 -6.84 -1.78 -23.10
C THR A 236 -5.39 -1.83 -22.60
N GLN A 237 -5.16 -2.49 -21.46
CA GLN A 237 -3.82 -2.68 -20.89
C GLN A 237 -2.95 -3.59 -21.74
N GLU A 238 -3.48 -4.73 -22.17
CA GLU A 238 -2.75 -5.66 -23.04
C GLU A 238 -2.35 -4.99 -24.36
N LYS A 239 -3.24 -4.16 -24.93
CA LYS A 239 -2.91 -3.34 -26.11
C LYS A 239 -1.81 -2.32 -25.84
N ASN A 240 -1.85 -1.63 -24.71
CA ASN A 240 -0.82 -0.65 -24.35
C ASN A 240 0.54 -1.32 -24.05
N ILE A 241 0.54 -2.49 -23.42
CA ILE A 241 1.74 -3.30 -23.18
C ILE A 241 2.32 -3.76 -24.51
N SER A 242 1.51 -4.39 -25.37
CA SER A 242 1.92 -4.89 -26.68
C SER A 242 2.47 -3.77 -27.58
N TRP A 243 1.80 -2.62 -27.63
CA TRP A 243 2.25 -1.45 -28.39
C TRP A 243 3.60 -0.93 -27.88
N ARG A 244 3.85 -0.98 -26.58
CA ARG A 244 5.12 -0.51 -26.00
C ARG A 244 6.25 -1.49 -26.28
N ASP A 245 5.99 -2.79 -26.12
CA ASP A 245 6.96 -3.83 -26.46
C ASP A 245 7.35 -3.73 -27.93
N GLU A 246 6.37 -3.48 -28.82
CA GLU A 246 6.60 -3.22 -30.23
C GLU A 246 7.43 -1.95 -30.47
N ASN A 247 7.15 -0.83 -29.77
CA ASN A 247 7.96 0.39 -29.89
C ASN A 247 9.39 0.23 -29.35
N ILE A 248 9.58 -0.52 -28.28
CA ILE A 248 10.90 -0.83 -27.72
C ILE A 248 11.68 -1.70 -28.71
N GLN A 249 11.03 -2.72 -29.28
CA GLN A 249 11.63 -3.58 -30.29
C GLN A 249 11.99 -2.82 -31.58
N ASN A 250 11.14 -1.87 -31.98
CA ASN A 250 11.30 -1.12 -33.23
C ASN A 250 12.06 0.21 -33.06
N ASN A 251 12.39 0.61 -31.83
CA ASN A 251 13.02 1.88 -31.47
C ASN A 251 12.32 3.13 -32.07
N GLN A 252 10.99 3.09 -32.19
CA GLN A 252 10.18 4.17 -32.73
C GLN A 252 9.49 4.93 -31.59
N TYR A 253 10.15 5.96 -31.05
CA TYR A 253 9.47 6.92 -30.19
C TYR A 253 8.67 7.89 -31.07
N LYS A 254 7.38 7.59 -31.32
CA LYS A 254 6.45 8.51 -31.96
C LYS A 254 5.27 8.77 -31.03
N VAL A 255 5.44 9.73 -30.15
CA VAL A 255 4.34 10.30 -29.37
C VAL A 255 4.36 11.81 -29.54
N GLU A 256 3.57 12.31 -30.49
CA GLU A 256 3.23 13.73 -30.56
C GLU A 256 2.06 13.96 -29.60
N PHE A 257 2.34 14.35 -28.36
CA PHE A 257 1.31 14.85 -27.44
C PHE A 257 1.33 16.38 -27.47
N GLU A 258 0.31 16.99 -28.05
CA GLU A 258 0.01 18.40 -27.77
C GLU A 258 -0.80 18.48 -26.47
N SER A 259 -0.23 19.12 -25.43
CA SER A 259 -0.91 19.29 -24.14
C SER A 259 -2.15 20.18 -24.31
N THR A 260 -3.35 19.64 -24.09
CA THR A 260 -4.62 20.42 -24.17
C THR A 260 -4.92 21.25 -22.91
N HIS A 261 -4.02 21.28 -21.92
CA HIS A 261 -4.19 22.13 -20.73
C HIS A 261 -3.68 23.54 -21.00
N THR A 262 -4.48 24.55 -20.64
CA THR A 262 -4.07 25.95 -20.60
C THR A 262 -2.99 26.08 -19.54
N LEU A 263 -1.74 26.01 -20.00
CA LEU A 263 -0.52 26.12 -19.19
C LEU A 263 -0.58 27.36 -18.29
N ASP A 264 -0.09 27.20 -17.06
CA ASP A 264 0.15 28.30 -16.15
C ASP A 264 1.09 29.31 -16.82
N VAL A 265 0.62 30.56 -16.96
CA VAL A 265 1.35 31.66 -17.59
C VAL A 265 2.72 31.82 -16.93
N HIS A 266 2.82 31.52 -15.62
CA HIS A 266 4.05 31.61 -14.85
C HIS A 266 5.13 30.62 -15.30
N GLN A 267 4.78 29.39 -15.68
CA GLN A 267 5.75 28.38 -16.10
C GLN A 267 6.32 28.69 -17.49
N LYS A 268 5.48 29.20 -18.40
CA LYS A 268 5.93 29.73 -19.69
C LYS A 268 6.87 30.93 -19.53
N LEU A 269 6.52 31.86 -18.64
CA LEU A 269 7.33 33.03 -18.37
C LEU A 269 8.69 32.63 -17.77
N LEU A 270 8.70 31.68 -16.83
CA LEU A 270 9.92 31.15 -16.23
C LEU A 270 10.83 30.52 -17.28
N CYS A 271 10.32 29.61 -18.13
CA CYS A 271 11.12 28.98 -19.20
C CYS A 271 11.71 30.02 -20.18
N GLN A 272 10.95 31.09 -20.48
CA GLN A 272 11.43 32.20 -21.32
C GLN A 272 12.53 33.02 -20.64
N ILE A 273 12.41 33.28 -19.33
CA ILE A 273 13.41 34.03 -18.56
C ILE A 273 14.69 33.20 -18.37
N SER A 274 14.56 31.90 -18.11
CA SER A 274 15.69 31.00 -17.88
C SER A 274 16.33 30.45 -19.17
N GLN A 275 15.78 30.75 -20.35
CA GLN A 275 16.21 30.17 -21.63
C GLN A 275 16.23 28.64 -21.63
N THR A 276 15.37 28.01 -20.84
CA THR A 276 15.27 26.55 -20.74
C THR A 276 14.08 26.05 -21.54
N GLU A 277 14.21 24.85 -22.12
CA GLU A 277 13.09 24.21 -22.79
C GLU A 277 11.92 23.97 -21.83
N LYS A 278 10.71 23.99 -22.38
CA LYS A 278 9.49 23.72 -21.63
C LYS A 278 9.55 22.30 -21.08
N TYR A 279 9.56 22.18 -19.76
CA TYR A 279 9.31 20.89 -19.11
C TYR A 279 7.84 20.49 -19.34
N ASP A 280 7.60 19.55 -20.26
CA ASP A 280 6.30 18.93 -20.49
C ASP A 280 6.33 17.54 -19.84
N PRO A 281 5.87 17.40 -18.58
CA PRO A 281 5.83 16.09 -17.96
C PRO A 281 4.88 15.22 -18.76
N ILE A 282 5.42 14.19 -19.43
CA ILE A 282 4.68 13.08 -20.05
C ILE A 282 3.79 12.36 -18.98
N ILE A 283 3.88 12.76 -17.71
CA ILE A 283 3.71 11.94 -16.51
C ILE A 283 2.48 12.33 -15.67
N GLN A 284 1.69 13.35 -16.01
CA GLN A 284 0.43 13.59 -15.28
C GLN A 284 -0.70 12.60 -15.59
N ARG A 285 -0.47 11.64 -16.49
CA ARG A 285 -1.43 10.58 -16.78
C ARG A 285 -0.70 9.25 -16.66
N ASN A 286 -1.18 8.36 -15.80
CA ASN A 286 -0.78 6.96 -15.85
C ASN A 286 -1.28 6.42 -17.19
N VAL A 287 -0.45 6.56 -18.24
CA VAL A 287 -0.72 6.16 -19.63
C VAL A 287 -1.05 4.66 -19.68
N TYR A 288 -0.62 3.90 -18.67
CA TYR A 288 -0.90 2.48 -18.50
C TYR A 288 -2.33 2.15 -18.02
N SER A 289 -3.12 3.16 -17.62
CA SER A 289 -4.45 2.98 -17.00
C SER A 289 -5.57 3.80 -17.64
N THR A 290 -5.25 4.68 -18.60
CA THR A 290 -6.26 5.51 -19.27
C THR A 290 -7.06 4.70 -20.28
N SER A 291 -8.39 4.66 -20.14
CA SER A 291 -9.27 4.18 -21.20
C SER A 291 -9.10 5.06 -22.44
N SER A 292 -8.95 4.46 -23.61
CA SER A 292 -8.71 5.11 -24.92
C SER A 292 -9.72 6.17 -25.36
N SER A 293 -10.70 6.54 -24.53
CA SER A 293 -11.70 7.58 -24.82
C SER A 293 -11.14 9.01 -24.81
N SER A 294 -9.84 9.21 -24.59
CA SER A 294 -9.20 10.53 -24.58
C SER A 294 -8.07 10.69 -25.61
N LEU A 295 -7.95 9.80 -26.61
CA LEU A 295 -7.18 10.16 -27.80
C LEU A 295 -8.07 11.05 -28.69
N PRO A 296 -7.62 12.26 -29.07
CA PRO A 296 -8.31 13.02 -30.09
C PRO A 296 -8.20 12.24 -31.40
N SER A 297 -9.32 11.72 -31.87
CA SER A 297 -9.46 11.28 -33.26
C SER A 297 -9.20 12.48 -34.15
N ASN A 298 -8.21 12.37 -35.04
CA ASN A 298 -7.86 13.33 -36.08
C ASN A 298 -9.06 14.15 -36.57
N ALA A 299 -9.11 15.43 -36.18
CA ALA A 299 -10.04 16.39 -36.73
C ALA A 299 -9.27 17.27 -37.72
N THR A 300 -9.64 17.07 -38.98
CA THR A 300 -9.27 17.82 -40.17
C THR A 300 -9.25 19.33 -39.91
N THR A 301 -8.19 19.98 -40.39
CA THR A 301 -8.04 21.41 -40.60
C THR A 301 -9.33 22.11 -41.03
N THR A 302 -9.83 23.03 -40.20
CA THR A 302 -10.55 24.23 -40.68
C THR A 302 -10.31 25.38 -39.70
N THR A 303 -9.65 26.41 -40.23
CA THR A 303 -9.46 27.75 -39.69
C THR A 303 -10.77 28.42 -39.28
N ALA A 304 -10.84 28.93 -38.05
CA ALA A 304 -11.69 30.07 -37.72
C ALA A 304 -11.15 30.83 -36.50
N THR A 305 -10.81 32.08 -36.75
CA THR A 305 -10.48 33.16 -35.83
C THR A 305 -11.68 33.46 -34.91
N ALA A 306 -11.43 33.76 -33.63
CA ALA A 306 -11.85 35.00 -32.94
C ALA A 306 -12.19 34.86 -31.43
N THR A 307 -11.68 35.86 -30.71
CA THR A 307 -12.19 36.54 -29.50
C THR A 307 -12.09 35.86 -28.13
N ALA A 308 -11.19 36.43 -27.34
CA ALA A 308 -11.12 36.35 -25.89
C ALA A 308 -12.32 37.05 -25.24
N THR A 309 -12.97 36.35 -24.30
CA THR A 309 -13.69 37.01 -23.21
C THR A 309 -13.39 36.28 -21.91
N THR A 310 -12.79 37.04 -21.01
CA THR A 310 -12.33 36.68 -19.68
C THR A 310 -13.51 36.40 -18.76
N THR A 311 -13.57 35.20 -18.17
CA THR A 311 -14.30 34.98 -16.92
C THR A 311 -13.54 33.93 -16.12
N ALA A 312 -12.74 34.42 -15.17
CA ALA A 312 -12.07 33.59 -14.18
C ALA A 312 -13.13 33.01 -13.25
N THR A 313 -13.50 31.76 -13.48
CA THR A 313 -14.17 30.93 -12.49
C THR A 313 -13.34 29.67 -12.35
N THR A 314 -12.69 29.57 -11.20
CA THR A 314 -11.85 28.48 -10.70
C THR A 314 -12.62 27.17 -10.73
N SER A 315 -12.63 26.52 -11.89
CA SER A 315 -13.22 25.20 -12.07
C SER A 315 -12.10 24.16 -11.95
N ILE A 316 -11.87 23.74 -10.70
CA ILE A 316 -11.15 22.50 -10.39
C ILE A 316 -12.00 21.36 -10.95
N THR A 317 -11.89 21.13 -12.25
CA THR A 317 -12.57 20.06 -12.97
C THR A 317 -11.80 18.77 -12.74
N LYS A 318 -12.24 18.05 -11.72
CA LYS A 318 -12.39 16.58 -11.66
C LYS A 318 -11.93 15.83 -12.92
N SER A 319 -10.69 15.33 -12.94
CA SER A 319 -10.38 13.95 -13.35
C SER A 319 -8.94 13.59 -12.98
N SER A 320 -8.64 13.46 -11.68
CA SER A 320 -7.58 12.51 -11.32
C SER A 320 -8.16 11.12 -11.54
N ASN A 321 -7.78 10.49 -12.66
CA ASN A 321 -8.10 9.11 -12.97
C ASN A 321 -7.36 8.19 -11.98
N ASN A 322 -7.74 8.24 -10.70
CA ASN A 322 -7.34 7.23 -9.72
C ASN A 322 -8.09 5.95 -10.10
N PRO A 323 -7.39 4.88 -10.51
CA PRO A 323 -8.05 3.66 -10.92
C PRO A 323 -8.64 2.92 -9.74
N LEU A 324 -9.65 2.13 -10.08
CA LEU A 324 -10.51 1.42 -9.17
C LEU A 324 -9.81 0.12 -8.71
N ILE A 325 -9.49 0.02 -7.43
CA ILE A 325 -9.04 -1.18 -6.72
C ILE A 325 -10.30 -1.96 -6.33
N SER A 326 -10.33 -3.26 -6.63
CA SER A 326 -11.54 -4.10 -6.47
C SER A 326 -11.83 -4.58 -5.03
N ILE A 327 -11.08 -4.10 -4.04
CA ILE A 327 -11.09 -4.61 -2.66
C ILE A 327 -11.80 -3.61 -1.73
N SER A 328 -12.70 -4.11 -0.87
CA SER A 328 -13.39 -3.29 0.13
C SER A 328 -12.55 -3.13 1.38
N LEU A 329 -12.35 -1.89 1.85
CA LEU A 329 -11.72 -1.60 3.14
C LEU A 329 -12.50 -2.22 4.30
N VAL A 330 -11.79 -2.94 5.17
CA VAL A 330 -12.26 -3.49 6.43
C VAL A 330 -11.67 -2.69 7.59
N ASN A 331 -12.35 -2.66 8.72
CA ASN A 331 -11.95 -1.87 9.89
C ASN A 331 -10.57 -2.25 10.46
N THR A 332 -10.15 -3.50 10.26
CA THR A 332 -8.84 -4.01 10.67
C THR A 332 -7.68 -3.52 9.80
N ASP A 333 -7.97 -2.91 8.64
CA ASP A 333 -6.94 -2.51 7.68
C ASP A 333 -6.20 -1.24 8.13
N LEU A 334 -6.84 -0.40 8.96
CA LEU A 334 -6.30 0.88 9.42
C LEU A 334 -6.43 1.06 10.96
N PRO A 335 -5.67 0.28 11.76
CA PRO A 335 -5.76 0.33 13.22
C PRO A 335 -5.28 1.67 13.81
N ASN A 336 -4.14 2.22 13.37
CA ASN A 336 -3.66 3.50 13.92
C ASN A 336 -4.58 4.65 13.52
N PHE A 337 -5.16 4.61 12.31
CA PHE A 337 -6.17 5.60 11.92
C PHE A 337 -7.42 5.57 12.79
N THR A 338 -7.86 4.38 13.19
CA THR A 338 -8.99 4.23 14.12
C THR A 338 -8.65 4.81 15.48
N ASN A 339 -7.46 4.50 16.01
CA ASN A 339 -7.00 5.04 17.30
C ASN A 339 -6.88 6.57 17.27
N LEU A 340 -6.36 7.14 16.18
CA LEU A 340 -6.29 8.58 15.99
C LEU A 340 -7.68 9.24 16.04
N LEU A 341 -8.69 8.62 15.41
CA LEU A 341 -10.07 9.10 15.47
C LEU A 341 -10.64 9.00 16.89
N VAL A 342 -10.33 7.94 17.63
CA VAL A 342 -10.72 7.80 19.04
C VAL A 342 -10.14 8.93 19.88
N GLU A 343 -8.82 9.15 19.80
CA GLU A 343 -8.13 10.22 20.52
C GLU A 343 -8.71 11.60 20.16
N TYR A 344 -8.95 11.84 18.87
CA TYR A 344 -9.53 13.10 18.39
C TYR A 344 -10.96 13.32 18.89
N PHE A 345 -11.82 12.29 18.86
CA PHE A 345 -13.19 12.41 19.37
C PHE A 345 -13.26 12.49 20.89
N GLN A 346 -12.36 11.80 21.61
CA GLN A 346 -12.22 11.94 23.06
C GLN A 346 -11.77 13.34 23.46
N ALA A 347 -10.78 13.91 22.76
CA ALA A 347 -10.32 15.28 23.01
C ALA A 347 -11.41 16.33 22.72
N ASN A 348 -12.29 16.07 21.75
CA ASN A 348 -13.34 16.99 21.30
C ASN A 348 -14.76 16.51 21.68
N ASN A 349 -14.89 15.81 22.81
CA ASN A 349 -16.11 15.07 23.20
C ASN A 349 -17.38 15.94 23.20
N GLN A 350 -17.29 17.20 23.64
CA GLN A 350 -18.43 18.13 23.63
C GLN A 350 -18.98 18.41 22.22
N GLN A 351 -18.10 18.47 21.23
CA GLN A 351 -18.45 18.81 19.85
C GLN A 351 -18.95 17.59 19.06
N TYR A 352 -18.38 16.41 19.30
CA TYR A 352 -18.66 15.18 18.54
C TYR A 352 -19.70 14.25 19.18
N ASN A 353 -20.24 14.59 20.36
CA ASN A 353 -21.52 14.04 20.82
C ASN A 353 -22.71 14.53 19.98
N ASN A 354 -22.54 15.59 19.19
CA ASN A 354 -23.54 16.06 18.24
C ASN A 354 -23.42 15.29 16.91
N ILE A 355 -24.47 14.55 16.56
CA ILE A 355 -24.58 13.77 15.32
C ILE A 355 -24.36 14.65 14.08
N HIS A 356 -24.84 15.89 14.07
CA HIS A 356 -24.66 16.77 12.90
C HIS A 356 -23.19 17.06 12.62
N THR A 357 -22.36 17.21 13.66
CA THR A 357 -20.92 17.44 13.49
C THR A 357 -20.24 16.20 12.92
N LEU A 358 -20.60 15.00 13.38
CA LEU A 358 -20.08 13.74 12.84
C LEU A 358 -20.47 13.54 11.37
N ILE A 359 -21.70 13.91 11.00
CA ILE A 359 -22.17 13.85 9.62
C ILE A 359 -21.38 14.84 8.74
N ASN A 360 -21.23 16.09 9.17
CA ASN A 360 -20.45 17.08 8.43
C ASN A 360 -18.99 16.65 8.27
N PHE A 361 -18.37 16.12 9.33
CA PHE A 361 -17.01 15.57 9.29
C PHE A 361 -16.88 14.43 8.26
N THR A 362 -17.87 13.53 8.22
CA THR A 362 -17.93 12.42 7.27
C THR A 362 -18.08 12.89 5.82
N LEU A 363 -18.96 13.87 5.59
CA LEU A 363 -19.26 14.40 4.25
C LEU A 363 -18.10 15.22 3.68
N ASN A 364 -17.38 15.98 4.53
CA ASN A 364 -16.22 16.75 4.13
C ASN A 364 -15.01 15.86 3.75
N SER A 365 -14.91 14.69 4.39
CA SER A 365 -13.84 13.72 4.14
C SER A 365 -14.21 12.78 2.98
N HIS A 366 -14.87 11.67 3.30
CA HIS A 366 -15.44 10.71 2.34
C HIS A 366 -16.36 9.73 3.09
N VAL A 367 -17.52 9.36 2.54
CA VAL A 367 -18.52 8.48 3.20
C VAL A 367 -17.95 7.13 3.68
N ALA A 368 -16.91 6.60 3.03
CA ALA A 368 -16.27 5.35 3.46
C ALA A 368 -15.59 5.44 4.84
N ILE A 369 -15.28 6.66 5.32
CA ILE A 369 -14.74 6.87 6.68
C ILE A 369 -15.71 6.43 7.77
N SER A 370 -17.01 6.29 7.44
CA SER A 370 -18.05 5.88 8.38
C SER A 370 -17.75 4.55 9.10
N ILE A 371 -17.00 3.62 8.47
CA ILE A 371 -16.56 2.39 9.14
C ILE A 371 -15.67 2.71 10.34
N TYR A 372 -14.68 3.57 10.14
CA TYR A 372 -13.70 3.94 11.14
C TYR A 372 -14.31 4.86 12.21
N ILE A 373 -15.25 5.74 11.83
CA ILE A 373 -16.01 6.55 12.80
C ILE A 373 -16.88 5.65 13.69
N VAL A 374 -17.62 4.70 13.10
CA VAL A 374 -18.45 3.76 13.87
C VAL A 374 -17.57 2.94 14.80
N SER A 375 -16.45 2.43 14.30
CA SER A 375 -15.46 1.72 15.12
C SER A 375 -14.95 2.56 16.29
N ALA A 376 -14.54 3.81 16.03
CA ALA A 376 -14.03 4.70 17.06
C ALA A 376 -15.10 4.98 18.14
N LEU A 377 -16.34 5.25 17.75
CA LEU A 377 -17.45 5.44 18.69
C LEU A 377 -17.75 4.17 19.52
N CYS A 378 -17.61 2.99 18.90
CA CYS A 378 -17.77 1.71 19.58
C CYS A 378 -16.63 1.46 20.58
N GLN A 379 -15.38 1.78 20.24
CA GLN A 379 -14.23 1.71 21.15
C GLN A 379 -14.35 2.70 22.32
N MET A 380 -15.01 3.85 22.10
CA MET A 380 -15.39 4.79 23.15
C MET A 380 -16.61 4.36 23.97
N SER A 381 -17.07 3.10 23.85
CA SER A 381 -18.25 2.54 24.55
C SER A 381 -19.56 3.30 24.28
N ASN A 382 -19.72 3.87 23.08
CA ASN A 382 -20.94 4.59 22.69
C ASN A 382 -21.64 4.00 21.45
N PRO A 383 -22.10 2.72 21.51
CA PRO A 383 -22.71 2.04 20.38
C PRO A 383 -24.07 2.64 19.96
N ARG A 384 -24.79 3.27 20.89
CA ARG A 384 -26.07 3.96 20.61
C ARG A 384 -25.88 5.19 19.73
N LEU A 385 -24.85 6.00 20.01
CA LEU A 385 -24.49 7.14 19.16
C LEU A 385 -24.03 6.66 17.78
N ALA A 386 -23.22 5.59 17.73
CA ALA A 386 -22.77 4.99 16.48
C ALA A 386 -23.95 4.53 15.60
N PHE A 387 -24.96 3.89 16.19
CA PHE A 387 -26.15 3.46 15.47
C PHE A 387 -27.00 4.65 14.99
N THR A 388 -27.18 5.67 15.82
CA THR A 388 -27.92 6.88 15.45
C THR A 388 -27.22 7.64 14.33
N PHE A 389 -25.88 7.68 14.35
CA PHE A 389 -25.06 8.22 13.28
C PHE A 389 -25.30 7.48 11.95
N ILE A 390 -25.32 6.15 11.92
CA ILE A 390 -25.59 5.37 10.70
C ILE A 390 -26.98 5.67 10.14
N LYS A 391 -28.01 5.71 11.00
CA LYS A 391 -29.39 6.05 10.59
C LYS A 391 -29.43 7.42 9.92
N THR A 392 -28.81 8.41 10.53
CA THR A 392 -28.78 9.79 10.03
C THR A 392 -27.93 9.91 8.76
N LEU A 393 -26.79 9.22 8.67
CA LEU A 393 -25.92 9.22 7.49
C LEU A 393 -26.61 8.63 6.26
N ARG A 394 -27.40 7.55 6.46
CA ARG A 394 -28.22 6.99 5.38
C ARG A 394 -29.23 7.99 4.84
N ASN A 395 -29.87 8.77 5.71
CA ASN A 395 -30.85 9.77 5.29
C ASN A 395 -30.22 10.96 4.55
N ASN A 396 -28.97 11.30 4.89
CA ASN A 396 -28.23 12.42 4.30
C ASN A 396 -27.38 12.04 3.07
N THR A 397 -27.36 10.76 2.66
CA THR A 397 -26.55 10.31 1.52
C THR A 397 -27.31 9.36 0.60
N THR A 398 -27.20 9.55 -0.71
CA THR A 398 -27.78 8.65 -1.73
C THR A 398 -26.95 7.39 -1.96
N LYS A 399 -25.80 7.25 -1.28
CA LYS A 399 -24.82 6.20 -1.54
C LYS A 399 -25.14 4.95 -0.71
N ARG A 400 -25.19 3.78 -1.37
CA ARG A 400 -25.21 2.45 -0.71
C ARG A 400 -24.09 2.28 0.33
N ASN A 401 -23.01 3.05 0.21
CA ASN A 401 -21.84 3.01 1.07
C ASN A 401 -22.08 3.40 2.54
N ALA A 402 -23.24 3.94 2.92
CA ALA A 402 -23.56 4.26 4.32
C ALA A 402 -23.91 3.01 5.16
N LEU A 403 -24.39 1.94 4.54
CA LEU A 403 -24.87 0.72 5.20
C LEU A 403 -23.88 -0.44 5.01
N ARG A 404 -22.62 -0.25 5.39
CA ARG A 404 -21.61 -1.32 5.30
C ARG A 404 -21.80 -2.33 6.43
N ASN A 405 -21.66 -3.62 6.10
CA ASN A 405 -21.78 -4.72 7.07
C ASN A 405 -20.86 -4.53 8.28
N GLN A 406 -19.65 -4.03 8.05
CA GLN A 406 -18.65 -3.80 9.10
C GLN A 406 -19.13 -2.82 10.19
N ASN A 407 -19.99 -1.86 9.85
CA ASN A 407 -20.55 -0.91 10.81
C ASN A 407 -21.43 -1.64 11.83
N PHE A 408 -22.24 -2.59 11.36
CA PHE A 408 -23.14 -3.36 12.22
C PHE A 408 -22.38 -4.39 13.06
N ILE A 409 -21.36 -5.03 12.48
CA ILE A 409 -20.45 -5.94 13.20
C ILE A 409 -19.82 -5.20 14.39
N SER A 410 -19.22 -4.03 14.15
CA SER A 410 -18.56 -3.24 15.21
C SER A 410 -19.54 -2.78 16.31
N ILE A 411 -20.79 -2.49 15.95
CA ILE A 411 -21.84 -2.19 16.93
C ILE A 411 -22.17 -3.42 17.77
N PHE A 412 -22.43 -4.59 17.16
CA PHE A 412 -22.74 -5.79 17.93
C PHE A 412 -21.61 -6.21 18.87
N ASP A 413 -20.37 -6.06 18.44
CA ASP A 413 -19.19 -6.41 19.24
C ASP A 413 -19.00 -5.48 20.44
N SER A 414 -19.56 -4.25 20.41
CA SER A 414 -19.43 -3.24 21.48
C SER A 414 -20.64 -3.11 22.41
N ILE A 415 -21.77 -3.78 22.11
CA ILE A 415 -22.93 -3.75 23.01
C ILE A 415 -22.64 -4.60 24.26
N HIS A 416 -22.82 -4.01 25.44
CA HIS A 416 -22.76 -4.70 26.72
C HIS A 416 -23.84 -5.79 26.80
N ARG A 417 -23.56 -6.91 27.45
CA ARG A 417 -24.40 -8.12 27.38
C ARG A 417 -25.21 -8.39 28.65
N GLU A 418 -25.24 -7.39 29.53
CA GLU A 418 -25.64 -7.53 30.93
C GLU A 418 -27.04 -7.02 31.21
N SER A 419 -27.63 -6.21 30.31
CA SER A 419 -28.94 -5.59 30.53
C SER A 419 -29.97 -5.96 29.47
N LYS A 420 -31.26 -5.97 29.88
CA LYS A 420 -32.39 -6.14 28.97
C LYS A 420 -32.45 -5.02 27.92
N ALA A 421 -32.08 -3.80 28.30
CA ALA A 421 -32.06 -2.66 27.39
C ALA A 421 -31.02 -2.84 26.26
N ASP A 422 -29.90 -3.52 26.54
CA ASP A 422 -28.89 -3.82 25.54
C ASP A 422 -29.35 -4.92 24.58
N TYR A 423 -30.10 -5.91 25.08
CA TYR A 423 -30.75 -6.92 24.25
C TYR A 423 -31.77 -6.29 23.29
N GLU A 424 -32.66 -5.43 23.81
CA GLU A 424 -33.65 -4.69 23.00
C GLU A 424 -32.96 -3.81 21.96
N PHE A 425 -31.86 -3.14 22.33
CA PHE A 425 -31.07 -2.34 21.42
C PHE A 425 -30.43 -3.18 20.31
N ALA A 426 -29.83 -4.33 20.62
CA ALA A 426 -29.27 -5.23 19.61
C ALA A 426 -30.33 -5.75 18.63
N GLN A 427 -31.53 -6.08 19.13
CA GLN A 427 -32.67 -6.43 18.27
C GLN A 427 -33.06 -5.28 17.34
N GLU A 428 -33.09 -4.04 17.84
CA GLU A 428 -33.36 -2.85 17.04
C GLU A 428 -32.33 -2.68 15.91
N VAL A 429 -31.04 -2.82 16.23
CA VAL A 429 -29.93 -2.76 15.25
C VAL A 429 -30.09 -3.82 14.17
N PHE A 430 -30.37 -5.06 14.56
CA PHE A 430 -30.53 -6.18 13.63
C PHE A 430 -31.76 -6.02 12.73
N ASN A 431 -32.90 -5.61 13.30
CA ASN A 431 -34.12 -5.35 12.55
C ASN A 431 -33.95 -4.20 11.56
N TYR A 432 -33.26 -3.13 11.96
CA TYR A 432 -32.92 -2.03 11.06
C TYR A 432 -32.06 -2.52 9.89
N TYR A 433 -31.02 -3.32 10.15
CA TYR A 433 -30.17 -3.90 9.10
C TYR A 433 -30.97 -4.76 8.11
N LYS A 434 -31.82 -5.66 8.64
CA LYS A 434 -32.69 -6.54 7.84
C LYS A 434 -33.64 -5.71 6.95
N ASN A 435 -34.28 -4.70 7.52
CA ASN A 435 -35.21 -3.83 6.79
C ASN A 435 -34.49 -3.00 5.73
N ALA A 436 -33.29 -2.49 6.04
CA ALA A 436 -32.47 -1.72 5.11
C ALA A 436 -32.03 -2.54 3.89
N ASN A 437 -31.81 -3.85 4.07
CA ASN A 437 -31.39 -4.79 3.02
C ASN A 437 -32.53 -5.64 2.45
N LYS A 438 -33.80 -5.21 2.60
CA LYS A 438 -34.98 -5.89 2.05
C LYS A 438 -35.07 -7.38 2.47
N GLY A 439 -34.68 -7.70 3.69
CA GLY A 439 -34.70 -9.05 4.23
C GLY A 439 -33.46 -9.91 3.95
N HIS A 440 -32.58 -9.47 3.05
CA HIS A 440 -31.29 -10.13 2.84
C HIS A 440 -30.37 -9.88 4.04
N ILE A 441 -29.72 -10.93 4.55
CA ILE A 441 -28.81 -10.84 5.69
C ILE A 441 -27.43 -11.31 5.26
N ASN A 442 -26.41 -10.47 5.44
CA ASN A 442 -25.04 -10.91 5.23
C ASN A 442 -24.61 -11.87 6.34
N ILE A 443 -23.90 -12.93 5.99
CA ILE A 443 -23.51 -13.98 6.92
C ILE A 443 -22.62 -13.48 8.06
N GLN A 444 -21.73 -12.53 7.80
CA GLN A 444 -20.83 -11.99 8.84
C GLN A 444 -21.64 -11.21 9.90
N VAL A 445 -22.62 -10.42 9.46
CA VAL A 445 -23.54 -9.70 10.35
C VAL A 445 -24.40 -10.68 11.16
N LEU A 446 -24.88 -11.76 10.51
CA LEU A 446 -25.63 -12.82 11.18
C LEU A 446 -24.79 -13.50 12.26
N LYS A 447 -23.52 -13.84 11.97
CA LYS A 447 -22.60 -14.44 12.94
C LYS A 447 -22.36 -13.54 14.14
N SER A 448 -22.03 -12.25 13.93
CA SER A 448 -21.84 -11.30 15.04
C SER A 448 -23.09 -11.16 15.91
N TYR A 449 -24.27 -11.15 15.29
CA TYR A 449 -25.53 -11.12 16.04
C TYR A 449 -25.78 -12.42 16.84
N ILE A 450 -25.51 -13.59 16.26
CA ILE A 450 -25.62 -14.87 16.99
C ILE A 450 -24.62 -14.91 18.15
N LEU A 451 -23.39 -14.44 17.97
CA LEU A 451 -22.39 -14.36 19.07
C LEU A 451 -22.87 -13.46 20.21
N PHE A 452 -23.54 -12.34 19.89
CA PHE A 452 -24.19 -11.49 20.88
C PHE A 452 -25.30 -12.26 21.64
N LEU A 453 -26.20 -12.94 20.93
CA LEU A 453 -27.30 -13.72 21.50
C LEU A 453 -26.81 -14.86 22.41
N LEU A 454 -25.77 -15.58 21.99
CA LEU A 454 -25.17 -16.64 22.80
C LEU A 454 -24.70 -16.12 24.16
N SER A 455 -24.15 -14.91 24.15
CA SER A 455 -23.50 -14.28 25.30
C SER A 455 -24.47 -13.46 26.18
N SER A 456 -25.69 -13.18 25.76
CA SER A 456 -26.68 -12.41 26.52
C SER A 456 -27.58 -13.30 27.38
N SER A 457 -27.77 -12.97 28.66
CA SER A 457 -28.67 -13.73 29.56
C SER A 457 -30.15 -13.61 29.21
N PHE A 458 -30.55 -12.64 28.39
CA PHE A 458 -31.94 -12.35 28.02
C PHE A 458 -32.40 -13.00 26.70
N THR A 459 -31.53 -13.82 26.10
CA THR A 459 -31.85 -14.49 24.83
C THR A 459 -32.71 -15.72 25.04
N ASN A 460 -33.84 -15.79 24.34
CA ASN A 460 -34.73 -16.95 24.34
C ASN A 460 -34.21 -18.05 23.42
N LYS A 461 -34.42 -19.32 23.79
CA LYS A 461 -34.05 -20.51 22.97
C LYS A 461 -34.65 -20.43 21.56
N ALA A 462 -35.92 -20.05 21.45
CA ALA A 462 -36.61 -19.93 20.17
C ALA A 462 -35.97 -18.90 19.22
N ASP A 463 -35.54 -17.74 19.75
CA ASP A 463 -34.87 -16.70 18.97
C ASP A 463 -33.52 -17.23 18.44
N LEU A 464 -32.73 -17.86 19.32
CA LEU A 464 -31.42 -18.40 18.96
C LEU A 464 -31.52 -19.51 17.90
N VAL A 465 -32.46 -20.45 18.06
CA VAL A 465 -32.74 -21.53 17.11
C VAL A 465 -33.15 -20.98 15.74
N THR A 466 -33.94 -19.90 15.72
CA THR A 466 -34.36 -19.24 14.47
C THR A 466 -33.17 -18.69 13.69
N TYR A 467 -32.19 -18.08 14.36
CA TYR A 467 -31.03 -17.51 13.69
C TYR A 467 -29.96 -18.55 13.34
N LEU A 468 -29.78 -19.59 14.17
CA LEU A 468 -28.88 -20.70 13.86
C LEU A 468 -29.38 -21.55 12.69
N SER A 469 -30.69 -21.81 12.60
CA SER A 469 -31.28 -22.49 11.42
C SER A 469 -31.13 -21.64 10.15
N LYS A 470 -31.20 -20.31 10.27
CA LYS A 470 -30.88 -19.43 9.15
C LYS A 470 -29.39 -19.47 8.77
N LEU A 471 -28.48 -19.65 9.73
CA LEU A 471 -27.06 -19.82 9.44
C LEU A 471 -26.78 -21.15 8.74
N SER A 472 -27.52 -22.21 9.04
CA SER A 472 -27.36 -23.53 8.43
C SER A 472 -27.76 -23.58 6.95
N THR A 473 -28.51 -22.60 6.45
CA THR A 473 -28.86 -22.50 5.01
C THR A 473 -27.71 -21.98 4.14
N TYR A 474 -26.60 -21.53 4.73
CA TYR A 474 -25.42 -21.08 3.98
C TYR A 474 -24.46 -22.25 3.69
N ASN A 475 -23.56 -22.04 2.72
CA ASN A 475 -22.57 -23.03 2.30
C ASN A 475 -21.73 -23.58 3.46
N GLU A 476 -21.28 -24.84 3.36
CA GLU A 476 -20.57 -25.54 4.45
C GLU A 476 -19.31 -24.83 4.94
N THR A 477 -18.57 -24.19 4.05
CA THR A 477 -17.34 -23.45 4.40
C THR A 477 -17.65 -22.22 5.27
N ASP A 478 -18.80 -21.60 5.05
CA ASP A 478 -19.15 -20.30 5.63
C ASP A 478 -20.09 -20.44 6.83
N ARG A 479 -20.77 -21.58 7.02
CA ARG A 479 -21.73 -21.79 8.12
C ARG A 479 -21.10 -21.96 9.49
N HIS A 480 -19.79 -22.23 9.58
CA HIS A 480 -19.14 -22.47 10.87
C HIS A 480 -19.08 -21.21 11.75
N LEU A 481 -19.49 -21.36 13.02
CA LEU A 481 -19.43 -20.34 14.05
C LEU A 481 -18.34 -20.71 15.05
N TYR A 482 -17.34 -19.86 15.21
CA TYR A 482 -16.29 -20.04 16.22
C TYR A 482 -16.73 -19.37 17.53
N VAL A 483 -16.79 -20.14 18.61
CA VAL A 483 -17.25 -19.66 19.92
C VAL A 483 -16.23 -19.96 21.00
N THR A 484 -16.18 -19.11 22.03
CA THR A 484 -15.38 -19.38 23.22
C THR A 484 -15.98 -20.51 24.05
N GLN A 485 -15.17 -21.10 24.93
CA GLN A 485 -15.64 -22.14 25.86
C GLN A 485 -16.79 -21.63 26.74
N ASP A 486 -16.73 -20.39 27.21
CA ASP A 486 -17.80 -19.77 28.01
C ASP A 486 -19.10 -19.59 27.23
N GLN A 487 -19.00 -19.21 25.95
CA GLN A 487 -20.16 -19.09 25.06
C GLN A 487 -20.79 -20.45 24.78
N HIS A 488 -19.97 -21.48 24.57
CA HIS A 488 -20.43 -22.85 24.40
C HIS A 488 -21.12 -23.39 25.65
N GLN A 489 -20.56 -23.15 26.84
CA GLN A 489 -21.21 -23.54 28.10
C GLN A 489 -22.50 -22.77 28.35
N SER A 490 -22.54 -21.48 28.04
CA SER A 490 -23.75 -20.66 28.14
C SER A 490 -24.85 -21.16 27.21
N PHE A 491 -24.47 -21.63 26.01
CA PHE A 491 -25.39 -22.26 25.08
C PHE A 491 -25.96 -23.58 25.60
N GLN A 492 -25.10 -24.46 26.12
CA GLN A 492 -25.54 -25.74 26.70
C GLN A 492 -26.51 -25.53 27.87
N LYS A 493 -26.21 -24.59 28.76
CA LYS A 493 -27.10 -24.24 29.89
C LYS A 493 -28.47 -23.75 29.42
N LYS A 494 -28.53 -22.93 28.36
CA LYS A 494 -29.80 -22.44 27.77
C LYS A 494 -30.60 -23.55 27.07
N LEU A 495 -29.92 -24.56 26.53
CA LEU A 495 -30.58 -25.73 25.95
C LEU A 495 -31.21 -26.60 27.04
N GLU A 496 -30.53 -26.74 28.17
CA GLU A 496 -30.91 -27.60 29.31
C GLU A 496 -31.97 -26.97 30.24
N SER A 497 -31.95 -25.63 30.44
CA SER A 497 -32.83 -24.95 31.41
C SER A 497 -34.33 -24.98 31.08
N ASP A 498 -34.70 -25.21 29.81
CA ASP A 498 -36.10 -25.30 29.38
C ASP A 498 -36.66 -26.73 29.40
N ASP A 499 -35.81 -27.76 29.42
CA ASP A 499 -36.27 -29.16 29.49
C ASP A 499 -36.82 -29.52 30.88
N SER A 500 -36.50 -28.75 31.93
CA SER A 500 -37.02 -28.95 33.29
C SER A 500 -38.39 -28.34 33.58
N ASN A 501 -38.95 -27.50 32.68
CA ASN A 501 -40.22 -26.78 32.93
C ASN A 501 -41.38 -27.18 32.00
N ASN A 502 -41.17 -28.08 31.04
CA ASN A 502 -42.25 -28.50 30.14
C ASN A 502 -42.16 -30.01 29.81
N ASN A 503 -42.70 -30.83 30.71
CA ASN A 503 -42.79 -32.30 30.59
C ASN A 503 -43.72 -32.80 29.44
N ASN A 504 -43.88 -32.07 28.33
CA ASN A 504 -44.86 -32.47 27.31
C ASN A 504 -44.57 -32.06 25.86
N TYR A 505 -43.30 -31.91 25.46
CA TYR A 505 -42.95 -31.80 24.04
C TYR A 505 -41.93 -32.85 23.59
N ASP A 506 -42.12 -33.25 22.34
CA ASP A 506 -41.59 -34.42 21.65
C ASP A 506 -40.06 -34.58 21.76
N TYR A 507 -39.62 -35.64 22.43
CA TYR A 507 -38.21 -35.94 22.73
C TYR A 507 -37.36 -36.18 21.46
N ASN A 508 -37.99 -36.43 20.31
CA ASN A 508 -37.31 -36.70 19.04
C ASN A 508 -36.81 -35.44 18.32
N ASP A 509 -37.45 -34.28 18.49
CA ASP A 509 -37.03 -33.04 17.82
C ASP A 509 -35.78 -32.44 18.49
N ASN A 510 -35.68 -32.51 19.82
CA ASN A 510 -34.55 -31.95 20.59
C ASN A 510 -33.19 -32.59 20.24
N ASN A 511 -33.15 -33.90 19.93
CA ASN A 511 -31.91 -34.59 19.50
C ASN A 511 -31.49 -34.22 18.06
N SER A 512 -32.45 -33.93 17.18
CA SER A 512 -32.19 -33.46 15.82
C SER A 512 -31.54 -32.07 15.82
N TYR A 513 -32.04 -31.17 16.67
CA TYR A 513 -31.46 -29.84 16.87
C TYR A 513 -30.05 -29.92 17.44
N LYS A 514 -29.81 -30.71 18.49
CA LYS A 514 -28.49 -30.86 19.11
C LYS A 514 -27.42 -31.31 18.09
N ASN A 515 -27.73 -32.33 17.28
CA ASN A 515 -26.84 -32.83 16.24
C ASN A 515 -26.64 -31.86 15.06
N ALA A 516 -27.67 -31.08 14.69
CA ALA A 516 -27.53 -30.05 13.66
C ALA A 516 -26.65 -28.88 14.13
N PHE A 517 -26.68 -28.55 15.42
CA PHE A 517 -25.92 -27.44 16.00
C PHE A 517 -24.47 -27.78 16.32
N ASP A 518 -24.17 -29.01 16.76
CA ASP A 518 -22.79 -29.48 16.96
C ASP A 518 -21.98 -29.46 15.64
N ASN A 519 -22.64 -29.56 14.49
CA ASN A 519 -22.01 -29.44 13.16
C ASN A 519 -21.73 -27.99 12.73
N ILE A 520 -22.33 -27.01 13.39
CA ILE A 520 -22.24 -25.57 13.07
C ILE A 520 -21.26 -24.86 14.00
N ILE A 521 -21.24 -25.23 15.28
CA ILE A 521 -20.42 -24.59 16.31
C ILE A 521 -19.04 -25.27 16.40
N LYS A 522 -17.97 -24.49 16.27
CA LYS A 522 -16.59 -24.93 16.52
C LYS A 522 -16.04 -24.19 17.72
N ILE A 523 -15.50 -24.91 18.70
CA ILE A 523 -14.84 -24.30 19.86
C ILE A 523 -13.46 -23.82 19.43
N THR A 524 -13.16 -22.55 19.65
CA THR A 524 -11.79 -22.04 19.51
C THR A 524 -10.94 -22.55 20.66
N THR A 525 -10.05 -23.51 20.40
CA THR A 525 -8.99 -23.88 21.33
C THR A 525 -7.91 -22.80 21.25
N CYS A 526 -7.79 -21.94 22.27
CA CYS A 526 -6.69 -20.99 22.34
C CYS A 526 -5.34 -21.73 22.29
N THR A 527 -4.51 -21.38 21.31
CA THR A 527 -3.05 -21.55 21.34
C THR A 527 -2.42 -20.18 21.52
#